data_AF-A0A1F6K504-F1
#
_entry.id   AF-A0A1F6K504-F1
#
_cell.length_a   1.000
_cell.length_b   1.000
_cell.length_c   1.000
_cell.angle_alpha   90.00
_cell.angle_beta   90.00
_cell.angle_gamma   90.00
#
_symmetry.space_group_name_H-M   'P 1'
#
loop_
_entity.id
_entity.type
_entity.pdbx_description
1 polymer ?
#
loop_
_entity_poly.entity_id
_entity_poly.type
_entity_poly.pdbx_seq_one_letter_code
_entity_poly.pdbx_strand_id
1 'polypeptide(L)'
;MSPTFENGDIVLVNRLSYLFEKPKAEDIVIIKREKYIIKRIAKIKKGQIFVLGDNENASTDSRSFGWTDKKEIIGKVIAKI
;
A
#
# COMPACT_ATOMS: atom_id res chain seq x y z
N MET A 1 4.29 -3.11 9.03
CA MET A 1 5.19 -3.02 7.85
C MET A 1 6.61 -2.86 8.38
N SER A 2 6.99 -3.66 9.38
CA SER A 2 8.30 -3.54 10.02
C SER A 2 9.38 -3.97 9.01
N PRO A 3 10.54 -3.30 8.95
CA PRO A 3 10.98 -2.21 9.84
C PRO A 3 10.53 -0.79 9.42
N THR A 4 9.93 -0.63 8.24
CA THR A 4 9.56 0.71 7.73
C THR A 4 8.48 1.39 8.55
N PHE A 5 7.47 0.63 8.98
CA PHE A 5 6.47 1.08 9.95
C PHE A 5 6.25 0.06 11.06
N GLU A 6 6.37 0.56 12.27
CA GLU A 6 6.11 -0.09 13.54
C GLU A 6 4.70 0.26 14.07
N ASN A 7 4.23 -0.53 15.02
CA ASN A 7 2.95 -0.24 15.66
C ASN A 7 3.04 1.08 16.46
N GLY A 8 2.07 1.97 16.27
CA GLY A 8 2.04 3.30 16.88
C GLY A 8 2.60 4.43 16.01
N ASP A 9 3.23 4.11 14.88
CA ASP A 9 3.71 5.13 13.94
C ASP A 9 2.56 6.00 13.39
N ILE A 10 2.81 7.31 13.30
CA ILE A 10 1.91 8.25 12.65
C ILE A 10 2.38 8.45 11.21
N VAL A 11 1.44 8.43 10.27
CA VAL A 11 1.76 8.59 8.84
C VAL A 11 0.93 9.70 8.21
N LEU A 12 1.58 10.49 7.37
CA LEU A 12 0.91 11.47 6.53
C LEU A 12 0.51 10.82 5.20
N VAL A 13 -0.77 10.93 4.85
CA VAL A 13 -1.35 10.27 3.67
C VAL A 13 -1.91 11.30 2.71
N ASN A 14 -1.39 11.32 1.49
CA ASN A 14 -1.96 12.12 0.41
C ASN A 14 -3.00 11.29 -0.38
N ARG A 15 -4.28 11.57 -0.12
CA ARG A 15 -5.43 10.95 -0.79
C ARG A 15 -5.63 11.41 -2.23
N LEU A 16 -5.07 12.56 -2.60
CA LEU A 16 -5.21 13.13 -3.95
C LEU A 16 -4.19 12.56 -4.94
N SER A 17 -3.13 11.91 -4.46
CA SER A 17 -2.01 11.40 -5.28
C SER A 17 -2.48 10.67 -6.54
N TYR A 18 -3.45 9.77 -6.40
CA TYR A 18 -3.87 8.89 -7.50
C TYR A 18 -5.02 9.41 -8.36
N LEU A 19 -5.50 10.62 -8.07
CA LEU A 19 -6.36 11.40 -8.98
C LEU A 19 -5.53 12.00 -10.12
N PHE A 20 -4.29 12.41 -9.82
CA PHE A 20 -3.41 13.12 -10.76
C PHE A 20 -2.27 12.24 -11.27
N GLU A 21 -1.84 11.25 -10.50
CA GLU A 21 -0.74 10.36 -10.84
C GLU A 21 -1.16 8.90 -10.96
N LYS A 22 -0.39 8.12 -11.71
CA LYS A 22 -0.51 6.66 -11.75
C LYS A 22 0.29 6.04 -10.60
N PRO A 23 -0.21 4.99 -9.93
CA PRO A 23 0.59 4.23 -8.96
C PRO A 23 1.87 3.72 -9.59
N LYS A 24 2.94 3.67 -8.80
CA LYS A 24 4.27 3.19 -9.22
C LYS A 24 4.76 2.11 -8.25
N ALA A 25 5.69 1.28 -8.72
CA ALA A 25 6.40 0.37 -7.82
C ALA A 25 7.10 1.18 -6.72
N GLU A 26 7.25 0.55 -5.55
CA GLU A 26 7.80 1.13 -4.32
C GLU A 26 6.91 2.17 -3.60
N ASP A 27 5.80 2.61 -4.21
CA ASP A 27 4.83 3.43 -3.49
C ASP A 27 4.30 2.69 -2.26
N ILE A 28 4.22 3.39 -1.13
CA ILE A 28 3.56 2.90 0.07
C ILE A 28 2.14 3.45 0.07
N VAL A 29 1.16 2.55 0.11
CA VAL A 29 -0.25 2.90 -0.06
C VAL A 29 -1.10 2.40 1.09
N ILE A 30 -2.14 3.17 1.39
CA ILE A 30 -3.25 2.69 2.20
C ILE A 30 -4.29 2.07 1.27
N ILE A 31 -4.63 0.80 1.52
CA ILE A 31 -5.67 0.06 0.80
C ILE A 31 -6.83 -0.16 1.76
N LYS A 32 -8.06 0.06 1.31
CA LYS A 32 -9.27 -0.26 2.06
C LYS A 32 -9.85 -1.58 1.56
N ARG A 33 -9.81 -2.60 2.42
CA ARG A 33 -10.58 -3.84 2.24
C ARG A 33 -11.61 -3.91 3.38
N GLU A 34 -11.62 -4.99 4.17
CA GLU A 34 -12.36 -5.04 5.44
C GLU A 34 -11.83 -4.02 6.46
N LYS A 35 -10.51 -3.76 6.42
CA LYS A 35 -9.80 -2.76 7.20
C LYS A 35 -8.85 -1.96 6.32
N TYR A 36 -8.39 -0.82 6.83
CA TYR A 36 -7.28 -0.09 6.21
C TYR A 36 -5.97 -0.83 6.48
N ILE A 37 -5.22 -1.11 5.42
CA ILE A 37 -3.89 -1.74 5.50
C ILE A 37 -2.86 -0.88 4.79
N ILE A 38 -1.64 -0.83 5.33
CA ILE A 38 -0.49 -0.19 4.69
C ILE A 38 0.33 -1.28 4.03
N LYS A 39 0.60 -1.13 2.73
CA LYS A 39 1.43 -2.04 1.93
C LYS A 39 2.26 -1.27 0.91
N ARG A 40 3.31 -1.91 0.40
CA ARG A 40 4.16 -1.38 -0.66
C ARG A 40 3.78 -2.00 -2.00
N ILE A 41 3.68 -1.19 -3.05
CA ILE A 41 3.44 -1.70 -4.40
C ILE A 41 4.70 -2.37 -4.91
N ALA A 42 4.65 -3.68 -5.13
CA ALA A 42 5.78 -4.44 -5.68
C ALA A 42 5.71 -4.52 -7.21
N LYS A 43 4.51 -4.73 -7.77
CA LYS A 43 4.31 -4.88 -9.23
C LYS A 43 3.01 -4.22 -9.68
N ILE A 44 2.97 -3.82 -10.94
CA ILE A 44 1.80 -3.24 -11.58
C ILE A 44 1.57 -3.94 -12.91
N LYS A 45 0.34 -4.40 -13.16
CA LYS A 45 -0.03 -5.08 -14.41
C LYS A 45 -1.47 -4.73 -14.77
N LYS A 46 -1.68 -4.22 -15.98
CA LYS A 46 -3.02 -3.92 -16.54
C LYS A 46 -3.93 -3.11 -15.59
N GLY A 47 -3.37 -2.13 -14.88
CA GLY A 47 -4.14 -1.29 -13.94
C GLY A 47 -4.41 -1.91 -12.56
N GLN A 48 -3.99 -3.17 -12.34
CA GLN A 48 -3.98 -3.82 -11.05
C GLN A 48 -2.60 -3.74 -10.41
N ILE A 49 -2.58 -3.78 -9.07
CA ILE A 49 -1.37 -3.68 -8.27
C ILE A 49 -1.17 -4.97 -7.46
N PHE A 50 0.08 -5.40 -7.34
CA PHE A 50 0.50 -6.47 -6.45
C PHE A 50 1.27 -5.82 -5.31
N VAL A 51 0.77 -5.97 -4.09
CA VAL A 51 1.32 -5.30 -2.92
C VAL A 51 1.93 -6.30 -1.95
N LEU A 52 3.06 -5.91 -1.37
CA LEU A 52 3.79 -6.71 -0.41
C LEU A 52 3.94 -5.92 0.89
N GLY A 53 4.07 -6.63 2.00
CA GLY A 53 4.56 -6.02 3.22
C GLY A 53 6.03 -6.29 3.46
N ASP A 54 6.71 -5.31 4.04
CA ASP A 54 8.17 -5.34 4.25
C ASP A 54 8.61 -6.48 5.20
N ASN A 55 7.73 -6.89 6.13
CA ASN A 55 7.91 -8.14 6.89
C ASN A 55 7.14 -9.26 6.20
N GLU A 56 7.85 -10.04 5.40
CA GLU A 56 7.32 -11.16 4.60
C GLU A 56 6.64 -12.22 5.49
N ASN A 57 7.25 -12.58 6.61
CA ASN A 57 6.79 -13.65 7.51
C ASN A 57 5.52 -13.28 8.29
N ALA A 58 5.26 -11.98 8.49
CA ALA A 58 4.11 -11.50 9.25
C ALA A 58 3.05 -10.78 8.41
N SER A 59 3.26 -10.66 7.09
CA SER A 59 2.36 -9.90 6.22
C SER A 59 1.29 -10.74 5.54
N THR A 60 0.02 -10.47 5.85
CA THR A 60 -1.09 -10.74 4.95
C THR A 60 -1.07 -9.69 3.82
N ASP A 61 -0.69 -10.10 2.62
CA ASP A 61 -0.55 -9.23 1.44
C ASP A 61 -0.94 -9.96 0.14
N SER A 62 -0.59 -9.44 -1.05
CA SER A 62 -0.98 -10.02 -2.33
C SER A 62 -0.53 -11.46 -2.55
N ARG A 63 0.46 -11.97 -1.79
CA ARG A 63 0.80 -13.41 -1.80
C ARG A 63 -0.35 -14.27 -1.30
N SER A 64 -1.15 -13.74 -0.38
CA SER A 64 -2.31 -14.41 0.22
C SER A 64 -3.63 -14.09 -0.49
N PHE A 65 -3.82 -12.86 -0.96
CA PHE A 65 -5.10 -12.40 -1.50
C PHE A 65 -5.08 -11.99 -2.98
N GLY A 66 -3.94 -12.14 -3.67
CA GLY A 66 -3.80 -11.84 -5.08
C GLY A 66 -3.69 -10.35 -5.41
N TRP A 67 -4.00 -10.02 -6.67
CA TRP A 67 -3.94 -8.67 -7.21
C TRP A 67 -5.07 -7.78 -6.66
N THR A 68 -4.78 -6.50 -6.49
CA THR A 68 -5.69 -5.50 -5.94
C THR A 68 -6.01 -4.44 -7.01
N ASP A 69 -7.25 -4.01 -7.08
CA ASP A 69 -7.64 -2.95 -8.03
C ASP A 69 -7.16 -1.59 -7.54
N LYS A 70 -6.76 -0.70 -8.48
CA LYS A 70 -6.37 0.70 -8.15
C LYS A 70 -7.43 1.42 -7.31
N LYS A 71 -8.72 1.12 -7.50
CA LYS A 71 -9.85 1.74 -6.79
C LYS A 71 -9.87 1.45 -5.28
N GLU A 72 -9.19 0.39 -4.83
CA GLU A 72 -9.10 0.05 -3.41
C GLU A 72 -8.03 0.90 -2.70
N ILE A 73 -7.20 1.64 -3.45
CA ILE A 73 -6.21 2.55 -2.89
C ILE A 73 -6.90 3.82 -2.40
N ILE A 74 -6.67 4.15 -1.14
CA ILE A 74 -7.20 5.34 -0.47
C ILE A 74 -6.25 6.53 -0.60
N GLY A 75 -4.95 6.27 -0.64
CA GLY A 75 -3.93 7.30 -0.76
C GLY A 75 -2.52 6.76 -0.65
N LYS A 76 -1.57 7.63 -0.95
CA LYS A 76 -0.14 7.37 -0.85
C LYS A 76 0.38 7.89 0.49
N VAL A 77 1.15 7.08 1.20
CA VAL A 77 1.92 7.51 2.37
C VAL A 77 3.10 8.35 1.87
N ILE A 78 3.21 9.59 2.34
CA ILE A 78 4.23 10.55 1.90
C ILE A 78 5.26 10.85 2.99
N ALA A 79 4.92 10.61 4.26
CA ALA A 79 5.84 10.72 5.38
C ALA A 79 5.41 9.83 6.54
N LYS A 80 6.39 9.38 7.32
CA LYS A 80 6.24 8.92 8.70
C LYS A 80 6.62 10.08 9.62
N ILE A 81 5.85 10.29 10.69
CA ILE A 81 6.04 11.37 11.67
C ILE A 81 6.45 10.74 13.00
#